data_AF-A0A1P8BDS2-F1
#
_entry.id   AF-A0A1P8BDS2-F1
#
_cell.length_a   1.000
_cell.length_b   1.000
_cell.length_c   1.000
_cell.angle_alpha   90.00
_cell.angle_beta   90.00
_cell.angle_gamma   90.00
#
_symmetry.space_group_name_H-M   'P 1'
#
loop_
_entity.id
_entity.type
_entity.pdbx_description
1 polymer ?
#
loop_
_entity_poly.entity_id
_entity_poly.type
_entity_poly.pdbx_seq_one_letter_code
_entity_poly.pdbx_strand_id
1 'polypeptide(L)'
;MVRTLGRKLSWPRSFSFRKMFDGRNSGHSSFSSRGDGMHTPEHELAGHAAPSTRRGKQNRRSDMEVMKERFAKLLLGEDMSGGGTGETSALALSNAITKLADSMFGEQMKLQPMYPETKENWRKEMGWLLSVIDHIVQFVPSRQMGKNGQFTEIMVTKQRDDLLTNIPALRKLDSVLLETLDNFKDQKDFWYVPRDMEDADHNGDWRRDENWWLPVVKVPTDGLSEESRRWLQNQKDSVAQVLKAATAINAHVLSEMHVPENYIDSLPKNGKTSLGDFLYKSITEESFDPDYFVSFLDLSTEHKVLDLKNRIEASMVIWKRKMCQKEKDGKSQWGSTVSLEKRELFEVRAETILVMLKQQFPGIPQSSLEVSKIKNNKVT
;
A
#
# COMPACT_ATOMS: atom_id res chain seq x y z
N MET A 1 14.67 -45.01 8.98
CA MET A 1 14.04 -44.33 10.14
C MET A 1 14.44 -42.85 10.07
N VAL A 2 13.77 -42.09 9.19
CA VAL A 2 14.11 -40.69 8.89
C VAL A 2 13.13 -39.80 9.63
N ARG A 3 13.65 -38.94 10.50
CA ARG A 3 12.89 -37.95 11.26
C ARG A 3 12.40 -36.86 10.31
N THR A 4 11.09 -36.65 10.32
CA THR A 4 10.37 -35.56 9.65
C THR A 4 10.84 -34.20 10.20
N LEU A 5 11.39 -33.36 9.33
CA LEU A 5 11.62 -31.93 9.59
C LEU A 5 10.72 -31.12 8.66
N GLY A 6 9.44 -31.03 9.03
CA GLY A 6 8.54 -30.02 8.49
C GLY A 6 8.92 -28.66 9.06
N ARG A 7 9.69 -27.86 8.32
CA ARG A 7 9.75 -26.42 8.51
C ARG A 7 9.09 -25.77 7.31
N LYS A 8 7.82 -25.39 7.48
CA LYS A 8 7.23 -24.31 6.69
C LYS A 8 8.16 -23.11 6.83
N LEU A 9 8.61 -22.55 5.72
CA LEU A 9 9.32 -21.26 5.68
C LEU A 9 8.33 -20.18 6.15
N SER A 10 8.24 -20.01 7.47
CA SER A 10 7.58 -18.88 8.09
C SER A 10 8.43 -17.65 7.83
N TRP A 11 7.84 -16.62 7.24
CA TRP A 11 8.40 -15.27 7.30
C TRP A 11 8.75 -14.94 8.76
N PRO A 12 9.93 -14.37 9.05
CA PRO A 12 10.30 -14.04 10.42
C PRO A 12 9.23 -13.14 11.04
N ARG A 13 8.59 -13.62 12.11
CA ARG A 13 7.60 -12.90 12.94
C ARG A 13 8.22 -11.74 13.74
N SER A 14 9.18 -11.00 13.18
CA SER A 14 9.80 -9.88 13.88
C SER A 14 10.17 -8.75 12.94
N PHE A 15 9.19 -8.21 12.23
CA PHE A 15 9.25 -6.80 11.82
C PHE A 15 8.70 -5.96 12.99
N SER A 16 9.57 -5.63 13.94
CA SER A 16 9.21 -4.83 15.10
C SER A 16 9.30 -3.35 14.75
N PHE A 17 8.16 -2.72 14.42
CA PHE A 17 8.03 -1.27 14.20
C PHE A 17 8.68 -0.43 15.32
N ARG A 18 8.72 -0.94 16.55
CA ARG A 18 9.29 -0.27 17.71
C ARG A 18 10.80 -0.01 17.60
N LYS A 19 11.55 -0.91 16.94
CA LYS A 19 13.01 -0.77 16.80
C LYS A 19 13.43 0.25 15.74
N MET A 20 12.51 0.72 14.89
CA MET A 20 12.81 1.70 13.84
C MET A 20 12.81 3.15 14.35
N PHE A 21 12.21 3.43 15.52
CA PHE A 21 11.97 4.80 15.99
C PHE A 21 12.49 5.12 17.41
N ASP A 22 13.09 4.17 18.13
CA ASP A 22 13.61 4.38 19.51
C ASP A 22 14.95 5.14 19.57
N GLY A 23 15.27 5.95 18.55
CA GLY A 23 16.55 6.62 18.43
C GLY A 23 16.44 8.08 18.01
N ARG A 24 15.73 8.94 18.77
CA ARG A 24 16.04 10.38 18.90
C ARG A 24 15.15 11.13 19.92
N ASN A 25 15.85 11.73 20.88
CA ASN A 25 15.56 12.96 21.63
C ASN A 25 14.48 12.98 22.73
N SER A 26 14.88 12.54 23.92
CA SER A 26 14.39 13.02 25.21
C SER A 26 14.88 14.45 25.48
N GLY A 27 14.02 15.44 25.31
CA GLY A 27 14.25 16.83 25.71
C GLY A 27 13.13 17.30 26.65
N HIS A 28 13.51 17.55 27.90
CA HIS A 28 12.66 18.02 28.99
C HIS A 28 12.05 19.40 28.70
N SER A 29 10.76 19.59 29.04
CA SER A 29 10.30 20.85 29.63
C SER A 29 9.08 20.61 30.53
N SER A 30 9.34 20.76 31.83
CA SER A 30 8.38 20.82 32.92
C SER A 30 7.77 22.22 33.00
N PHE A 31 6.44 22.33 33.01
CA PHE A 31 5.79 23.46 33.65
C PHE A 31 4.53 22.99 34.36
N SER A 32 4.42 23.35 35.63
CA SER A 32 3.41 22.88 36.57
C SER A 32 2.61 24.07 37.09
N SER A 33 1.33 23.80 37.36
CA SER A 33 0.52 24.37 38.44
C SER A 33 -0.05 25.78 38.29
N ARG A 34 -1.39 25.89 38.17
CA ARG A 34 -2.31 26.17 39.29
C ARG A 34 -3.72 26.48 38.77
N GLY A 35 -4.71 25.81 39.35
CA GLY A 35 -6.12 26.20 39.27
C GLY A 35 -6.46 27.18 40.38
N ASP A 36 -7.47 28.02 40.14
CA ASP A 36 -8.33 28.54 41.19
C ASP A 36 -9.63 29.13 40.61
N GLY A 37 -10.70 29.03 41.41
CA GLY A 37 -11.68 30.12 41.56
C GLY A 37 -12.81 30.27 40.55
N MET A 38 -13.90 29.54 40.82
CA MET A 38 -15.28 29.79 40.38
C MET A 38 -15.77 31.21 40.74
N HIS A 39 -16.47 31.92 39.83
CA HIS A 39 -17.52 32.91 40.13
C HIS A 39 -18.37 33.16 38.87
N THR A 40 -19.67 32.85 38.95
CA THR A 40 -20.74 33.32 38.05
C THR A 40 -21.20 34.72 38.47
N PRO A 41 -21.78 35.50 37.54
CA PRO A 41 -23.20 35.80 37.73
C PRO A 41 -24.02 35.72 36.44
N GLU A 42 -25.29 35.34 36.61
CA GLU A 42 -26.36 35.38 35.62
C GLU A 42 -26.83 36.83 35.42
N HIS A 43 -26.97 37.29 34.16
CA HIS A 43 -28.26 37.74 33.62
C HIS A 43 -28.15 38.19 32.14
N GLU A 44 -29.28 37.99 31.45
CA GLU A 44 -29.72 38.59 30.17
C GLU A 44 -29.37 37.91 28.83
N LEU A 45 -30.39 37.17 28.38
CA LEU A 45 -30.67 36.77 27.00
C LEU A 45 -30.80 37.99 26.08
N ALA A 46 -29.85 38.15 25.15
CA ALA A 46 -30.09 38.79 23.86
C ALA A 46 -29.21 38.13 22.79
N GLY A 47 -29.86 37.59 21.76
CA GLY A 47 -29.25 36.76 20.74
C GLY A 47 -28.25 37.49 19.85
N HIS A 48 -26.97 37.21 20.04
CA HIS A 48 -25.95 37.37 19.00
C HIS A 48 -25.09 36.11 18.94
N ALA A 49 -25.47 35.16 18.08
CA ALA A 49 -24.59 34.06 17.72
C ALA A 49 -23.32 34.65 17.09
N ALA A 50 -22.19 34.52 17.79
CA ALA A 50 -20.89 35.02 17.36
C ALA A 50 -20.55 34.52 15.93
N PRO A 51 -19.87 35.34 15.10
CA PRO A 51 -19.56 35.00 13.72
C PRO A 51 -18.76 33.68 13.56
N SER A 52 -17.95 33.30 14.56
CA SER A 52 -17.22 32.02 14.53
C SER A 52 -18.13 30.80 14.64
N THR A 53 -19.18 30.86 15.46
CA THR A 53 -20.19 29.79 15.60
C THR A 53 -21.04 29.60 14.35
N ARG A 54 -21.34 30.68 13.62
CA ARG A 54 -22.08 30.60 12.35
C ARG A 54 -21.20 30.02 11.23
N ARG A 55 -19.96 30.48 11.12
CA ARG A 55 -18.98 29.96 10.15
C ARG A 55 -18.65 28.48 10.41
N GLY A 56 -18.47 28.08 11.67
CA GLY A 56 -18.29 26.68 12.05
C GLY A 56 -19.51 25.80 11.76
N LYS A 57 -20.73 26.30 11.95
CA LYS A 57 -21.96 25.57 11.59
C LYS A 57 -22.16 25.44 10.07
N GLN A 58 -21.78 26.44 9.28
CA GLN A 58 -21.81 26.37 7.82
C GLN A 58 -20.75 25.41 7.29
N ASN A 59 -19.52 25.45 7.82
CA ASN A 59 -18.46 24.53 7.43
C ASN A 59 -18.84 23.07 7.69
N ARG A 60 -19.45 22.79 8.86
CA ARG A 60 -19.95 21.43 9.19
C ARG A 60 -21.08 20.94 8.29
N ARG A 61 -21.93 21.84 7.76
CA ARG A 61 -22.97 21.48 6.79
C ARG A 61 -22.37 21.14 5.43
N SER A 62 -21.42 21.97 4.97
CA SER A 62 -20.69 21.72 3.73
C SER A 62 -19.90 20.42 3.80
N ASP A 63 -19.19 20.14 4.89
CA ASP A 63 -18.48 18.87 5.09
C ASP A 63 -19.43 17.65 5.05
N MET A 64 -20.61 17.78 5.64
CA MET A 64 -21.62 16.70 5.63
C MET A 64 -22.17 16.45 4.22
N GLU A 65 -22.34 17.50 3.41
CA GLU A 65 -22.78 17.38 2.02
C GLU A 65 -21.71 16.66 1.17
N VAL A 66 -20.43 17.05 1.30
CA VAL A 66 -19.32 16.39 0.61
C VAL A 66 -19.20 14.92 1.04
N MET A 67 -19.30 14.66 2.34
CA MET A 67 -19.31 13.30 2.88
C MET A 67 -20.45 12.46 2.28
N LYS A 68 -21.68 13.00 2.25
CA LYS A 68 -22.84 12.32 1.66
C LYS A 68 -22.63 12.02 0.18
N GLU A 69 -22.10 12.98 -0.58
CA GLU A 69 -21.82 12.78 -2.00
C GLU A 69 -20.81 11.65 -2.21
N ARG A 70 -19.72 11.63 -1.43
CA ARG A 70 -18.71 10.56 -1.52
C ARG A 70 -19.28 9.19 -1.20
N PHE A 71 -19.99 9.05 -0.08
CA PHE A 71 -20.58 7.77 0.29
C PHE A 71 -21.70 7.34 -0.66
N ALA A 72 -22.48 8.27 -1.22
CA ALA A 72 -23.46 7.95 -2.26
C ALA A 72 -22.78 7.39 -3.52
N LYS A 73 -21.69 7.99 -3.99
CA LYS A 73 -20.90 7.48 -5.13
C LYS A 73 -20.31 6.09 -4.86
N LEU A 74 -19.84 5.84 -3.63
CA LEU A 74 -19.35 4.52 -3.22
C LEU A 74 -20.47 3.46 -3.21
N LEU A 75 -21.65 3.81 -2.72
CA LEU A 75 -22.81 2.91 -2.69
C LEU A 75 -23.35 2.59 -4.09
N LEU A 76 -23.20 3.52 -5.03
CA LEU A 76 -23.55 3.31 -6.44
C LEU A 76 -22.50 2.49 -7.21
N GLY A 77 -21.31 2.25 -6.64
CA GLY A 77 -20.24 1.51 -7.33
C GLY A 77 -19.80 2.20 -8.62
N GLU A 78 -19.73 3.54 -8.61
CA GLU A 78 -19.49 4.38 -9.80
C GLU A 78 -20.59 4.36 -10.89
N ASP A 79 -21.65 3.57 -10.73
CA ASP A 79 -22.81 3.56 -11.64
C ASP A 79 -23.82 4.67 -11.27
N MET A 80 -23.62 5.84 -11.88
CA MET A 80 -24.48 7.01 -11.66
C MET A 80 -25.89 6.87 -12.28
N SER A 81 -26.18 5.80 -13.02
CA SER A 81 -27.51 5.54 -13.57
C SER A 81 -28.47 4.92 -12.55
N GLY A 82 -27.94 4.36 -11.45
CA GLY A 82 -28.70 3.64 -10.43
C GLY A 82 -29.13 2.23 -10.84
N GLY A 83 -28.60 1.70 -11.95
CA GLY A 83 -28.94 0.37 -12.48
C GLY A 83 -28.36 -0.82 -11.72
N GLY A 84 -27.46 -0.58 -10.76
CA GLY A 84 -26.84 -1.63 -9.95
C GLY A 84 -25.82 -2.48 -10.73
N THR A 85 -25.38 -1.99 -11.90
CA THR A 85 -24.33 -2.62 -12.71
C THR A 85 -22.94 -2.10 -12.38
N GLY A 86 -22.81 -1.35 -11.29
CA GLY A 86 -21.57 -0.76 -10.82
C GLY A 86 -20.56 -1.76 -10.27
N GLU A 87 -19.39 -1.23 -9.92
CA GLU A 87 -18.30 -1.96 -9.29
C GLU A 87 -18.66 -2.44 -7.88
N THR A 88 -17.90 -3.39 -7.36
CA THR A 88 -18.04 -3.83 -5.96
C THR A 88 -17.71 -2.68 -5.02
N SER A 89 -18.30 -2.63 -3.82
CA SER A 89 -17.96 -1.60 -2.82
C SER A 89 -16.47 -1.60 -2.47
N ALA A 90 -15.82 -2.77 -2.49
CA ALA A 90 -14.38 -2.90 -2.27
C ALA A 90 -13.57 -2.22 -3.40
N LEU A 91 -13.95 -2.43 -4.67
CA LEU A 91 -13.28 -1.82 -5.81
C LEU A 91 -13.56 -0.31 -5.87
N ALA A 92 -14.81 0.11 -5.64
CA ALA A 92 -15.18 1.52 -5.58
C ALA A 92 -14.41 2.26 -4.47
N LEU A 93 -14.23 1.63 -3.31
CA LEU A 93 -13.43 2.19 -2.22
C LEU A 93 -11.94 2.28 -2.59
N SER A 94 -11.38 1.23 -3.20
CA SER A 94 -10.01 1.21 -3.72
C SER A 94 -9.78 2.36 -4.71
N ASN A 95 -10.69 2.52 -5.67
CA ASN A 95 -10.64 3.57 -6.67
C ASN A 95 -10.77 4.96 -6.05
N ALA A 96 -11.66 5.14 -5.07
CA ALA A 96 -11.81 6.41 -4.37
C ALA A 96 -10.55 6.81 -3.58
N ILE A 97 -9.85 5.85 -2.96
CA ILE A 97 -8.57 6.09 -2.27
C ILE A 97 -7.50 6.53 -3.28
N THR A 98 -7.35 5.80 -4.40
CA THR A 98 -6.37 6.15 -5.45
C THR A 98 -6.66 7.52 -6.06
N LYS A 99 -7.91 7.79 -6.45
CA LYS A 99 -8.34 9.09 -7.00
C LYS A 99 -8.10 10.24 -6.01
N LEU A 100 -8.30 10.00 -4.71
CA LEU A 100 -7.98 10.97 -3.67
C LEU A 100 -6.48 11.27 -3.60
N ALA A 101 -5.65 10.22 -3.61
CA ALA A 101 -4.19 10.38 -3.60
C ALA A 101 -3.71 11.14 -4.83
N ASP A 102 -4.20 10.79 -6.03
CA ASP A 102 -3.86 11.49 -7.28
C ASP A 102 -4.24 12.97 -7.23
N SER A 103 -5.43 13.29 -6.70
CA SER A 103 -5.88 14.67 -6.57
C SER A 103 -5.07 15.48 -5.55
N MET A 104 -4.61 14.87 -4.46
CA MET A 104 -3.92 15.60 -3.37
C MET A 104 -2.41 15.71 -3.60
N PHE A 105 -1.80 14.68 -4.18
CA PHE A 105 -0.35 14.61 -4.43
C PHE A 105 0.04 14.88 -5.88
N GLY A 106 -0.90 14.85 -6.83
CA GLY A 106 -0.62 15.20 -8.23
C GLY A 106 -0.17 16.65 -8.41
N GLU A 107 -0.53 17.54 -7.49
CA GLU A 107 -0.07 18.93 -7.46
C GLU A 107 1.26 19.10 -6.69
N GLN A 108 1.72 18.07 -5.97
CA GLN A 108 2.94 18.09 -5.16
C GLN A 108 4.18 17.85 -6.04
N MET A 109 4.47 18.83 -6.90
CA MET A 109 5.56 18.78 -7.88
C MET A 109 6.91 19.30 -7.37
N LYS A 110 6.96 19.76 -6.12
CA LYS A 110 8.12 20.40 -5.49
C LYS A 110 8.37 19.79 -4.11
N LEU A 111 9.62 19.81 -3.66
CA LEU A 111 9.98 19.50 -2.27
C LEU A 111 9.67 20.71 -1.40
N GLN A 112 8.44 20.76 -0.92
CA GLN A 112 7.92 21.80 -0.05
C GLN A 112 6.79 21.22 0.81
N PRO A 113 6.40 21.87 1.92
CA PRO A 113 5.23 21.47 2.67
C PRO A 113 3.98 21.51 1.78
N MET A 114 3.07 20.56 1.99
CA MET A 114 1.75 20.63 1.38
C MET A 114 1.01 21.89 1.87
N TYR A 115 0.14 22.45 1.04
CA TYR A 115 -0.74 23.52 1.47
C TYR A 115 -1.59 23.06 2.67
N PRO A 116 -1.77 23.90 3.71
CA PRO A 116 -2.49 23.49 4.91
C PRO A 116 -3.90 22.95 4.63
N GLU A 117 -4.61 23.57 3.69
CA GLU A 117 -5.95 23.13 3.25
C GLU A 117 -5.92 21.76 2.56
N THR A 118 -5.00 21.53 1.62
CA THR A 118 -4.82 20.22 0.97
C THR A 118 -4.48 19.13 1.98
N LYS A 119 -3.62 19.44 2.95
CA LYS A 119 -3.23 18.50 4.01
C LYS A 119 -4.39 18.18 4.97
N GLU A 120 -5.20 19.18 5.32
CA GLU A 120 -6.41 18.99 6.13
C GLU A 120 -7.44 18.15 5.37
N ASN A 121 -7.67 18.45 4.08
CA ASN A 121 -8.57 17.69 3.23
C ASN A 121 -8.12 16.24 3.05
N TRP A 122 -6.83 15.98 2.82
CA TRP A 122 -6.26 14.63 2.78
C TRP A 122 -6.61 13.85 4.05
N ARG A 123 -6.31 14.41 5.23
CA ARG A 123 -6.58 13.74 6.52
C ARG A 123 -8.07 13.49 6.76
N LYS A 124 -8.91 14.48 6.42
CA LYS A 124 -10.36 14.43 6.61
C LYS A 124 -10.99 13.36 5.71
N GLU A 125 -10.73 13.42 4.41
CA GLU A 125 -11.37 12.55 3.43
C GLU A 125 -10.81 11.12 3.48
N MET A 126 -9.50 10.95 3.70
CA MET A 126 -8.93 9.64 4.00
C MET A 126 -9.55 9.07 5.28
N GLY A 127 -9.80 9.90 6.30
CA GLY A 127 -10.52 9.51 7.50
C GLY A 127 -11.92 8.96 7.22
N TRP A 128 -12.65 9.55 6.27
CA TRP A 128 -13.96 9.05 5.84
C TRP A 128 -13.85 7.72 5.09
N LEU A 129 -12.93 7.59 4.14
CA LEU A 129 -12.76 6.35 3.36
C LEU A 129 -12.32 5.18 4.25
N LEU A 130 -11.47 5.45 5.25
CA LEU A 130 -11.00 4.43 6.19
C LEU A 130 -12.00 4.10 7.31
N SER A 131 -13.13 4.82 7.45
CA SER A 131 -14.07 4.58 8.55
C SER A 131 -14.74 3.20 8.47
N VAL A 132 -14.84 2.61 7.28
CA VAL A 132 -15.39 1.26 7.09
C VAL A 132 -14.60 0.19 7.87
N ILE A 133 -13.30 0.42 8.08
CA ILE A 133 -12.37 -0.52 8.73
C ILE A 133 -12.73 -0.73 10.20
N ASP A 134 -13.29 0.28 10.85
CA ASP A 134 -13.72 0.19 12.24
C ASP A 134 -14.91 -0.76 12.42
N HIS A 135 -15.60 -1.08 11.32
CA HIS A 135 -16.75 -1.97 11.29
C HIS A 135 -16.41 -3.38 10.77
N ILE A 136 -15.18 -3.63 10.29
CA ILE A 136 -14.74 -4.95 9.85
C ILE A 136 -14.19 -5.74 11.04
N VAL A 137 -15.03 -6.59 11.61
CA VAL A 137 -14.76 -7.34 12.84
C VAL A 137 -14.87 -8.85 12.65
N GLN A 138 -14.11 -9.58 13.47
CA GLN A 138 -14.26 -11.00 13.71
C GLN A 138 -14.94 -11.24 15.07
N PHE A 139 -15.82 -12.23 15.11
CA PHE A 139 -16.46 -12.67 16.35
C PHE A 139 -15.58 -13.72 17.01
N VAL A 140 -15.09 -13.42 18.21
CA VAL A 140 -14.21 -14.31 18.96
C VAL A 140 -14.86 -14.73 20.28
N PRO A 141 -14.72 -16.01 20.69
CA PRO A 141 -15.21 -16.48 21.98
C PRO A 141 -14.41 -15.82 23.11
N SER A 142 -15.11 -15.42 24.17
CA SER A 142 -14.56 -14.77 25.35
C SER A 142 -15.33 -15.18 26.61
N ARG A 143 -14.83 -14.77 27.78
CA ARG A 143 -15.45 -15.01 29.07
C ARG A 143 -15.65 -13.69 29.79
N GLN A 144 -16.85 -13.47 30.30
CA GLN A 144 -17.18 -12.32 31.11
C GLN A 144 -17.55 -12.76 32.52
N MET A 145 -17.01 -12.09 33.53
CA MET A 145 -17.38 -12.31 34.92
C MET A 145 -18.55 -11.41 35.29
N GLY A 146 -19.67 -12.01 35.67
CA GLY A 146 -20.81 -11.27 36.21
C GLY A 146 -20.52 -10.72 37.61
N LYS A 147 -21.36 -9.79 38.08
CA LYS A 147 -21.25 -9.20 39.44
C LYS A 147 -21.27 -10.25 40.56
N ASN A 148 -21.80 -11.44 40.28
CA ASN A 148 -21.95 -12.54 41.22
C ASN A 148 -20.73 -13.49 41.23
N GLY A 149 -19.65 -13.15 40.51
CA GLY A 149 -18.44 -13.97 40.38
C GLY A 149 -18.56 -15.17 39.41
N GLN A 150 -19.74 -15.38 38.81
CA GLN A 150 -19.93 -16.42 37.81
C GLN A 150 -19.38 -16.00 36.44
N PHE A 151 -18.76 -16.94 35.74
CA PHE A 151 -18.28 -16.74 34.37
C PHE A 151 -19.35 -17.16 33.36
N THR A 152 -19.58 -16.31 32.38
CA THR A 152 -20.43 -16.59 31.22
C THR A 152 -19.58 -16.54 29.96
N GLU A 153 -19.71 -17.56 29.12
CA GLU A 153 -19.10 -17.58 27.79
C GLU A 153 -19.90 -16.67 26.87
N ILE A 154 -19.21 -15.71 26.26
CA ILE A 154 -19.80 -14.68 25.40
C ILE A 154 -19.03 -14.60 24.09
N MET A 155 -19.69 -14.09 23.05
CA MET A 155 -19.01 -13.69 21.82
C MET A 155 -18.71 -12.20 21.90
N VAL A 156 -17.46 -11.81 21.60
CA VAL A 156 -17.07 -10.40 21.51
C VAL A 156 -16.60 -10.07 20.10
N THR A 157 -16.80 -8.83 19.70
CA THR A 157 -16.27 -8.30 18.46
C THR A 157 -14.83 -7.86 18.67
N LYS A 158 -13.95 -8.27 17.76
CA LYS A 158 -12.56 -7.82 17.67
C LYS A 158 -12.30 -7.40 16.24
N GLN A 159 -11.56 -6.32 16.01
CA GLN A 159 -11.16 -5.95 14.64
C GLN A 159 -10.40 -7.11 13.97
N ARG A 160 -10.60 -7.29 12.66
CA ARG A 160 -9.92 -8.33 11.88
C ARG A 160 -8.39 -8.20 12.01
N ASP A 161 -7.69 -9.32 12.16
CA ASP A 161 -6.28 -9.31 12.61
C ASP A 161 -5.32 -8.64 11.61
N ASP A 162 -5.59 -8.76 10.30
CA ASP A 162 -4.88 -8.07 9.23
C ASP A 162 -5.02 -6.54 9.36
N LEU A 163 -6.24 -6.06 9.61
CA LEU A 163 -6.54 -4.64 9.76
C LEU A 163 -5.95 -4.06 11.04
N LEU A 164 -6.06 -4.80 12.15
CA LEU A 164 -5.54 -4.40 13.45
C LEU A 164 -4.03 -4.11 13.42
N THR A 165 -3.29 -4.83 12.55
CA THR A 165 -1.84 -4.66 12.40
C THR A 165 -1.48 -3.66 11.31
N ASN A 166 -2.09 -3.79 10.12
CA ASN A 166 -1.66 -3.05 8.94
C ASN A 166 -2.14 -1.59 8.93
N ILE A 167 -3.34 -1.29 9.45
CA ILE A 167 -3.91 0.06 9.37
C ILE A 167 -3.16 1.08 10.24
N PRO A 168 -2.81 0.78 11.51
CA PRO A 168 -1.96 1.68 12.30
C PRO A 168 -0.58 1.90 11.67
N ALA A 169 0.00 0.83 11.08
CA ALA A 169 1.28 0.92 10.37
C ALA A 169 1.20 1.88 9.17
N LEU A 170 0.19 1.71 8.30
CA LEU A 170 -0.01 2.59 7.14
C LEU A 170 -0.25 4.05 7.54
N ARG A 171 -1.05 4.30 8.60
CA ARG A 171 -1.24 5.66 9.14
C ARG A 171 0.06 6.28 9.66
N LYS A 172 0.95 5.47 10.25
CA LYS A 172 2.26 5.95 10.69
C LYS A 172 3.15 6.29 9.50
N LEU A 173 3.14 5.48 8.44
CA LEU A 173 3.87 5.76 7.21
C LEU A 173 3.39 7.04 6.53
N ASP A 174 2.07 7.24 6.42
CA ASP A 174 1.45 8.49 5.93
C ASP A 174 1.92 9.71 6.74
N SER A 175 1.90 9.61 8.07
CA SER A 175 2.36 10.69 8.95
C SER A 175 3.83 11.04 8.71
N VAL A 176 4.71 10.04 8.56
CA VAL A 176 6.14 10.26 8.28
C VAL A 176 6.36 10.93 6.92
N LEU A 177 5.59 10.58 5.89
CA LEU A 177 5.66 11.25 4.58
C LEU A 177 5.26 12.72 4.68
N LEU A 178 4.16 13.01 5.35
CA LEU A 178 3.70 14.40 5.56
C LEU A 178 4.69 15.22 6.38
N GLU A 179 5.26 14.64 7.45
CA GLU A 179 6.31 15.27 8.26
C GLU A 179 7.58 15.52 7.44
N THR A 180 7.94 14.60 6.54
CA THR A 180 9.09 14.77 5.65
C THR A 180 8.90 15.96 4.72
N LEU A 181 7.71 16.15 4.16
CA LEU A 181 7.38 17.33 3.34
C LEU A 181 7.41 18.62 4.17
N ASP A 182 6.91 18.59 5.41
CA ASP A 182 6.93 19.75 6.31
C ASP A 182 8.35 20.24 6.61
N ASN A 183 9.33 19.33 6.65
CA ASN A 183 10.73 19.66 6.91
C ASN A 183 11.35 20.58 5.83
N PHE A 184 10.71 20.72 4.66
CA PHE A 184 11.17 21.61 3.58
C PHE A 184 10.68 23.06 3.71
N LYS A 185 9.92 23.43 4.75
CA LYS A 185 9.29 24.75 4.89
C LYS A 185 10.24 25.93 4.75
N ASP A 186 11.42 25.83 5.34
CA ASP A 186 12.41 26.92 5.41
C ASP A 186 13.66 26.64 4.58
N GLN A 187 13.58 25.65 3.68
CA GLN A 187 14.68 25.24 2.82
C GLN A 187 14.89 26.28 1.71
N LYS A 188 16.15 26.70 1.48
CA LYS A 188 16.52 27.73 0.49
C LYS A 188 17.71 27.37 -0.40
N ASP A 189 18.33 26.22 -0.17
CA ASP A 189 19.55 25.79 -0.89
C ASP A 189 19.26 25.32 -2.32
N PHE A 190 18.00 25.11 -2.68
CA PHE A 190 17.59 24.82 -4.05
C PHE A 190 16.26 25.53 -4.33
N TRP A 191 15.97 25.79 -5.59
CA TRP A 191 14.73 26.45 -6.00
C TRP A 191 14.19 25.84 -7.29
N TYR A 192 12.93 26.11 -7.57
CA TYR A 192 12.23 25.60 -8.74
C TYR A 192 11.94 26.73 -9.72
N VAL A 193 12.28 26.51 -10.98
CA VAL A 193 12.00 27.43 -12.08
C VAL A 193 10.94 26.81 -12.99
N PRO A 194 9.89 27.56 -13.40
CA PRO A 194 8.98 27.11 -14.43
C PRO A 194 9.74 26.82 -15.73
N ARG A 195 9.48 25.67 -16.36
CA ARG A 195 10.21 25.23 -17.55
C ARG A 195 10.04 26.23 -18.72
N ASP A 196 8.89 26.86 -18.83
CA ASP A 196 8.56 27.89 -19.83
C ASP A 196 9.45 29.15 -19.75
N MET A 197 10.14 29.39 -18.63
CA MET A 197 11.07 30.51 -18.47
C MET A 197 12.52 30.15 -18.86
N GLU A 198 12.84 28.87 -19.09
CA GLU A 198 14.13 28.44 -19.67
C GLU A 198 14.13 28.47 -21.21
N ASP A 199 12.95 28.63 -21.83
CA ASP A 199 12.71 28.52 -23.28
C ASP A 199 13.37 29.59 -24.16
N ALA A 200 14.10 30.55 -23.59
CA ALA A 200 14.84 31.53 -24.38
C ALA A 200 16.14 30.96 -25.00
N ASP A 201 16.75 29.94 -24.40
CA ASP A 201 18.10 29.47 -24.78
C ASP A 201 18.17 28.01 -25.30
N HIS A 202 17.18 27.16 -24.98
CA HIS A 202 17.18 25.75 -25.40
C HIS A 202 16.01 25.44 -26.34
N ASN A 203 16.28 25.58 -27.64
CA ASN A 203 15.43 25.37 -28.82
C ASN A 203 14.54 24.09 -28.82
N GLY A 204 13.55 24.01 -27.91
CA GLY A 204 12.45 23.02 -27.90
C GLY A 204 12.79 21.55 -27.62
N ASP A 205 14.05 21.19 -27.33
CA ASP A 205 14.49 19.78 -27.18
C ASP A 205 13.90 19.08 -25.94
N TRP A 206 13.44 19.86 -24.96
CA TRP A 206 12.87 19.35 -23.71
C TRP A 206 11.55 18.60 -23.88
N ARG A 207 10.85 18.73 -25.02
CA ARG A 207 9.63 17.95 -25.30
C ARG A 207 9.89 16.45 -25.46
N ARG A 208 11.15 16.05 -25.57
CA ARG A 208 11.60 14.64 -25.56
C ARG A 208 11.91 14.12 -24.16
N ASP A 209 11.90 14.99 -23.15
CA ASP A 209 12.07 14.63 -21.75
C ASP A 209 10.79 13.97 -21.23
N GLU A 210 10.90 12.76 -20.69
CA GLU A 210 9.76 11.98 -20.22
C GLU A 210 8.98 12.71 -19.13
N ASN A 211 9.61 13.62 -18.39
CA ASN A 211 9.01 14.36 -17.28
C ASN A 211 8.85 15.86 -17.57
N TRP A 212 8.49 16.19 -18.82
CA TRP A 212 8.38 17.59 -19.28
C TRP A 212 7.43 18.45 -18.44
N TRP A 213 6.45 17.85 -17.76
CA TRP A 213 5.47 18.54 -16.89
C TRP A 213 6.02 18.91 -15.50
N LEU A 214 7.22 18.46 -15.12
CA LEU A 214 7.82 18.79 -13.82
C LEU A 214 8.62 20.12 -13.90
N PRO A 215 8.57 20.96 -12.85
CA PRO A 215 9.40 22.15 -12.75
C PRO A 215 10.89 21.77 -12.62
N VAL A 216 11.77 22.63 -13.16
CA VAL A 216 13.22 22.38 -13.14
C VAL A 216 13.80 22.81 -11.79
N VAL A 217 14.52 21.92 -11.14
CA VAL A 217 15.23 22.21 -9.89
C VAL A 217 16.61 22.83 -10.19
N LYS A 218 16.94 23.90 -9.50
CA LYS A 218 18.24 24.60 -9.57
C LYS A 218 18.90 24.61 -8.21
N VAL A 219 20.23 24.60 -8.22
CA VAL A 219 21.10 24.70 -7.06
C VAL A 219 22.12 25.82 -7.30
N PRO A 220 22.79 26.36 -6.27
CA PRO A 220 23.89 27.31 -6.42
C PRO A 220 24.97 26.79 -7.37
N THR A 221 25.68 27.70 -8.05
CA THR A 221 26.74 27.33 -9.02
C THR A 221 27.87 26.53 -8.37
N ASP A 222 28.15 26.79 -7.09
CA ASP A 222 29.16 26.07 -6.31
C ASP A 222 28.63 24.75 -5.72
N GLY A 223 27.38 24.40 -6.04
CA GLY A 223 26.67 23.23 -5.54
C GLY A 223 26.06 23.43 -4.15
N LEU A 224 25.39 22.38 -3.66
CA LEU A 224 24.83 22.35 -2.31
C LEU A 224 25.93 22.21 -1.27
N SER A 225 25.74 22.84 -0.10
CA SER A 225 26.58 22.63 1.08
C SER A 225 26.63 21.15 1.47
N GLU A 226 27.72 20.71 2.12
CA GLU A 226 27.79 19.32 2.62
C GLU A 226 26.69 19.00 3.63
N GLU A 227 26.31 19.98 4.46
CA GLU A 227 25.24 19.85 5.44
C GLU A 227 23.89 19.62 4.75
N SER A 228 23.55 20.45 3.76
CA SER A 228 22.32 20.32 2.97
C SER A 228 22.27 18.99 2.23
N ARG A 229 23.40 18.55 1.65
CA ARG A 229 23.49 17.27 0.95
C ARG A 229 23.28 16.07 1.89
N ARG A 230 23.93 16.07 3.06
CA ARG A 230 23.74 15.03 4.08
C ARG A 230 22.32 15.03 4.60
N TRP A 231 21.74 16.20 4.83
CA TRP A 231 20.35 16.33 5.27
C TRP A 231 19.37 15.77 4.23
N LEU A 232 19.53 16.14 2.94
CA LEU A 232 18.72 15.60 1.85
C LEU A 232 18.85 14.08 1.72
N GLN A 233 20.06 13.55 1.86
CA GLN A 233 20.29 12.11 1.84
C GLN A 233 19.55 11.41 2.99
N ASN A 234 19.55 11.99 4.19
CA ASN A 234 18.78 11.45 5.31
C ASN A 234 17.26 11.47 5.03
N GLN A 235 16.73 12.53 4.42
CA GLN A 235 15.31 12.57 4.01
C GLN A 235 15.01 11.48 2.96
N LYS A 236 15.87 11.33 1.95
CA LYS A 236 15.76 10.29 0.93
C LYS A 236 15.75 8.89 1.54
N ASP A 237 16.66 8.61 2.47
CA ASP A 237 16.75 7.31 3.13
C ASP A 237 15.51 7.03 3.99
N SER A 238 14.97 8.06 4.66
CA SER A 238 13.72 7.96 5.43
C SER A 238 12.54 7.61 4.52
N VAL A 239 12.36 8.32 3.40
CA VAL A 239 11.27 8.05 2.44
C VAL A 239 11.45 6.68 1.76
N ALA A 240 12.68 6.27 1.47
CA ALA A 240 12.96 4.95 0.93
C ALA A 240 12.53 3.82 1.90
N GLN A 241 12.72 4.01 3.20
CA GLN A 241 12.21 3.07 4.22
C GLN A 241 10.69 3.05 4.26
N VAL A 242 10.03 4.20 4.14
CA VAL A 242 8.57 4.28 4.05
C VAL A 242 8.05 3.51 2.83
N LEU A 243 8.62 3.77 1.66
CA LEU A 243 8.28 3.06 0.42
C LEU A 243 8.46 1.56 0.58
N LYS A 244 9.59 1.11 1.14
CA LYS A 244 9.87 -0.31 1.38
C LYS A 244 8.81 -0.94 2.30
N ALA A 245 8.43 -0.27 3.37
CA ALA A 245 7.43 -0.76 4.31
C ALA A 245 6.03 -0.82 3.68
N ALA A 246 5.60 0.24 2.98
CA ALA A 246 4.32 0.28 2.29
C ALA A 246 4.23 -0.81 1.20
N THR A 247 5.29 -0.98 0.41
CA THR A 247 5.38 -2.00 -0.65
C THR A 247 5.45 -3.43 -0.10
N ALA A 248 5.93 -3.62 1.14
CA ALA A 248 5.88 -4.91 1.82
C ALA A 248 4.45 -5.24 2.28
N ILE A 249 3.73 -4.28 2.87
CA ILE A 249 2.32 -4.45 3.25
C ILE A 249 1.46 -4.72 2.01
N ASN A 250 1.63 -3.93 0.95
CA ASN A 250 0.90 -4.11 -0.31
C ASN A 250 1.07 -5.53 -0.88
N ALA A 251 2.31 -6.03 -0.94
CA ALA A 251 2.57 -7.38 -1.43
C ALA A 251 2.01 -8.47 -0.52
N HIS A 252 2.02 -8.27 0.80
CA HIS A 252 1.42 -9.22 1.74
C HIS A 252 -0.10 -9.30 1.59
N VAL A 253 -0.78 -8.15 1.43
CA VAL A 253 -2.22 -8.12 1.18
C VAL A 253 -2.53 -8.81 -0.16
N LEU A 254 -1.79 -8.50 -1.22
CA LEU A 254 -1.95 -9.13 -2.54
C LEU A 254 -1.69 -10.64 -2.51
N SER A 255 -0.80 -11.15 -1.65
CA SER A 255 -0.58 -12.60 -1.54
C SER A 255 -1.76 -13.33 -0.89
N GLU A 256 -2.42 -12.71 0.09
CA GLU A 256 -3.59 -13.26 0.79
C GLU A 256 -4.90 -13.13 -0.01
N MET A 257 -4.96 -12.23 -0.99
CA MET A 257 -6.13 -12.07 -1.86
C MET A 257 -6.38 -13.34 -2.70
N HIS A 258 -7.66 -13.74 -2.75
CA HIS A 258 -8.12 -14.88 -3.53
C HIS A 258 -7.81 -14.72 -5.03
N VAL A 259 -7.39 -15.81 -5.68
CA VAL A 259 -7.14 -15.83 -7.13
C VAL A 259 -8.48 -15.96 -7.88
N PRO A 260 -8.89 -14.96 -8.68
CA PRO A 260 -10.20 -14.97 -9.34
C PRO A 260 -10.38 -16.14 -10.34
N GLU A 261 -11.59 -16.69 -10.43
CA GLU A 261 -11.90 -17.81 -11.33
C GLU A 261 -11.67 -17.47 -12.81
N ASN A 262 -12.05 -16.25 -13.23
CA ASN A 262 -11.80 -15.78 -14.60
C ASN A 262 -10.31 -15.73 -14.97
N TYR A 263 -9.42 -15.38 -14.02
CA TYR A 263 -7.98 -15.47 -14.23
C TYR A 263 -7.59 -16.93 -14.42
N ILE A 264 -8.06 -17.81 -13.54
CA ILE A 264 -7.76 -19.25 -13.61
C ILE A 264 -8.20 -19.86 -14.95
N ASP A 265 -9.37 -19.48 -15.47
CA ASP A 265 -9.91 -19.97 -16.73
C ASP A 265 -9.12 -19.45 -17.95
N SER A 266 -8.47 -18.30 -17.82
CA SER A 266 -7.58 -17.75 -18.85
C SER A 266 -6.20 -18.43 -18.92
N LEU A 267 -5.83 -19.23 -17.90
CA LEU A 267 -4.50 -19.82 -17.82
C LEU A 267 -4.30 -20.98 -18.81
N PRO A 268 -3.07 -21.16 -19.32
CA PRO A 268 -2.71 -22.36 -20.08
C PRO A 268 -2.92 -23.66 -19.27
N LYS A 269 -3.12 -24.78 -19.97
CA LYS A 269 -3.33 -26.11 -19.34
C LYS A 269 -2.15 -26.60 -18.49
N ASN A 270 -0.94 -26.11 -18.71
CA ASN A 270 0.25 -26.52 -17.98
C ASN A 270 1.28 -25.38 -17.85
N GLY A 271 2.09 -25.42 -16.79
CA GLY A 271 3.10 -24.39 -16.51
C GLY A 271 4.21 -24.34 -17.55
N LYS A 272 4.48 -25.43 -18.26
CA LYS A 272 5.46 -25.44 -19.37
C LYS A 272 5.02 -24.52 -20.51
N THR A 273 3.74 -24.51 -20.87
CA THR A 273 3.20 -23.59 -21.89
C THR A 273 3.26 -22.14 -21.43
N SER A 274 3.10 -21.86 -20.14
CA SER A 274 3.19 -20.50 -19.59
C SER A 274 4.64 -19.99 -19.52
N LEU A 275 5.56 -20.81 -19.02
CA LEU A 275 6.99 -20.47 -18.94
C LEU A 275 7.72 -20.56 -20.28
N GLY A 276 7.22 -21.33 -21.25
CA GLY A 276 7.99 -21.67 -22.45
C GLY A 276 9.11 -22.67 -22.16
N ASP A 277 9.65 -23.29 -23.23
CA ASP A 277 10.58 -24.42 -23.11
C ASP A 277 11.86 -24.07 -22.34
N PHE A 278 12.46 -22.91 -22.64
CA PHE A 278 13.71 -22.48 -22.01
C PHE A 278 13.56 -22.27 -20.50
N LEU A 279 12.63 -21.40 -20.07
CA LEU A 279 12.44 -21.11 -18.64
C LEU A 279 11.99 -22.35 -17.86
N TYR A 280 11.11 -23.17 -18.46
CA TYR A 280 10.67 -24.41 -17.82
C TYR A 280 11.84 -25.37 -17.62
N LYS A 281 12.71 -25.54 -18.62
CA LYS A 281 13.89 -26.40 -18.49
C LYS A 281 14.80 -25.88 -17.36
N SER A 282 15.16 -24.60 -17.37
CA SER A 282 16.04 -24.03 -16.35
C SER A 282 15.47 -24.12 -14.92
N ILE A 283 14.18 -23.83 -14.73
CA ILE A 283 13.54 -23.93 -13.41
C ILE A 283 13.44 -25.38 -12.92
N THR A 284 13.42 -26.36 -13.83
CA THR A 284 13.25 -27.78 -13.51
C THR A 284 14.53 -28.62 -13.49
N GLU A 285 15.69 -28.00 -13.73
CA GLU A 285 17.01 -28.65 -13.65
C GLU A 285 17.36 -29.11 -12.22
N GLU A 286 18.24 -30.11 -12.09
CA GLU A 286 18.63 -30.64 -10.77
C GLU A 286 19.31 -29.59 -9.90
N SER A 287 20.26 -28.86 -10.49
CA SER A 287 20.88 -27.67 -9.90
C SER A 287 20.23 -26.40 -10.44
N PHE A 288 20.06 -25.40 -9.59
CA PHE A 288 19.47 -24.12 -9.98
C PHE A 288 20.13 -23.01 -9.18
N ASP A 289 20.70 -22.04 -9.90
CA ASP A 289 21.20 -20.80 -9.36
C ASP A 289 20.32 -19.66 -9.88
N PRO A 290 19.59 -18.95 -9.00
CA PRO A 290 18.69 -17.90 -9.42
C PRO A 290 19.42 -16.65 -9.95
N ASP A 291 20.63 -16.35 -9.46
CA ASP A 291 21.44 -15.23 -9.97
C ASP A 291 21.92 -15.51 -11.39
N TYR A 292 22.43 -16.74 -11.62
CA TYR A 292 22.77 -17.20 -12.96
C TYR A 292 21.54 -17.18 -13.88
N PHE A 293 20.39 -17.70 -13.42
CA PHE A 293 19.16 -17.74 -14.21
C PHE A 293 18.73 -16.34 -14.69
N VAL A 294 18.71 -15.37 -13.78
CA VAL A 294 18.31 -13.99 -14.11
C VAL A 294 19.32 -13.33 -15.06
N SER A 295 20.62 -13.61 -14.91
CA SER A 295 21.66 -13.01 -15.77
C SER A 295 21.59 -13.42 -17.25
N PHE A 296 20.96 -14.57 -17.54
CA PHE A 296 20.76 -15.06 -18.91
C PHE A 296 19.49 -14.51 -19.58
N LEU A 297 18.65 -13.79 -18.84
CA LEU A 297 17.39 -13.26 -19.36
C LEU A 297 17.57 -11.82 -19.85
N ASP A 298 16.91 -11.53 -20.96
CA ASP A 298 16.81 -10.17 -21.45
C ASP A 298 15.77 -9.40 -20.64
N LEU A 299 16.25 -8.63 -19.67
CA LEU A 299 15.46 -7.75 -18.79
C LEU A 299 15.70 -6.27 -19.11
N SER A 300 16.04 -5.96 -20.36
CA SER A 300 16.39 -4.60 -20.82
C SER A 300 15.23 -3.60 -20.77
N THR A 301 13.98 -4.07 -20.79
CA THR A 301 12.79 -3.21 -20.77
C THR A 301 11.81 -3.65 -19.70
N GLU A 302 11.06 -2.68 -19.17
CA GLU A 302 10.01 -2.91 -18.17
C GLU A 302 8.98 -3.95 -18.63
N HIS A 303 8.58 -3.91 -19.91
CA HIS A 303 7.68 -4.90 -20.50
C HIS A 303 8.21 -6.34 -20.44
N LYS A 304 9.53 -6.55 -20.64
CA LYS A 304 10.14 -7.89 -20.56
C LYS A 304 10.17 -8.40 -19.12
N VAL A 305 10.48 -7.50 -18.17
CA VAL A 305 10.43 -7.81 -16.74
C VAL A 305 9.01 -8.20 -16.31
N LEU A 306 8.01 -7.45 -16.77
CA LEU A 306 6.60 -7.70 -16.47
C LEU A 306 6.09 -9.00 -17.13
N ASP A 307 6.49 -9.30 -18.37
CA ASP A 307 6.17 -10.57 -19.04
C ASP A 307 6.71 -11.76 -18.25
N LEU A 308 7.97 -11.70 -17.82
CA LEU A 308 8.58 -12.75 -17.00
C LEU A 308 7.81 -12.94 -15.68
N LYS A 309 7.50 -11.84 -14.97
CA LYS A 309 6.70 -11.86 -13.75
C LYS A 309 5.36 -12.57 -13.98
N ASN A 310 4.62 -12.17 -15.03
CA ASN A 310 3.33 -12.77 -15.39
C ASN A 310 3.42 -14.28 -15.66
N ARG A 311 4.44 -14.72 -16.38
CA ARG A 311 4.63 -16.15 -16.74
C ARG A 311 4.99 -17.01 -15.52
N ILE A 312 5.79 -16.48 -14.61
CA ILE A 312 6.15 -17.15 -13.36
C ILE A 312 4.90 -17.27 -12.47
N GLU A 313 4.17 -16.18 -12.24
CA GLU A 313 2.96 -16.18 -11.41
C GLU A 313 1.86 -17.11 -11.97
N ALA A 314 1.61 -17.06 -13.28
CA ALA A 314 0.69 -17.97 -13.95
C ALA A 314 1.07 -19.44 -13.73
N SER A 315 2.36 -19.76 -13.83
CA SER A 315 2.85 -21.12 -13.60
C SER A 315 2.71 -21.58 -12.15
N MET A 316 2.96 -20.70 -11.19
CA MET A 316 2.72 -20.97 -9.78
C MET A 316 1.24 -21.28 -9.50
N VAL A 317 0.31 -20.50 -10.06
CA VAL A 317 -1.13 -20.75 -9.92
C VAL A 317 -1.51 -22.11 -10.51
N ILE A 318 -0.98 -22.45 -11.69
CA ILE A 318 -1.21 -23.77 -12.32
C ILE A 318 -0.69 -24.91 -11.44
N TRP A 319 0.51 -24.77 -10.88
CA TRP A 319 1.10 -25.81 -10.02
C TRP A 319 0.31 -25.99 -8.72
N LYS A 320 -0.07 -24.89 -8.04
CA LYS A 320 -0.91 -24.92 -6.84
C LYS A 320 -2.25 -25.59 -7.10
N ARG A 321 -2.94 -25.25 -8.20
CA ARG A 321 -4.21 -25.89 -8.58
C ARG A 321 -4.05 -27.40 -8.78
N LYS A 322 -2.98 -27.83 -9.46
CA LYS A 322 -2.71 -29.25 -9.71
C LYS A 322 -2.35 -30.03 -8.45
N MET A 323 -1.74 -29.38 -7.44
CA MET A 323 -1.54 -29.98 -6.11
C MET A 323 -2.89 -30.21 -5.43
N CYS A 324 -3.72 -29.17 -5.32
CA CYS A 324 -5.02 -29.27 -4.66
C CYS A 324 -5.98 -30.28 -5.32
N GLN A 325 -5.98 -30.40 -6.65
CA GLN A 325 -6.78 -31.41 -7.36
C GLN A 325 -6.30 -32.84 -7.06
N LYS A 326 -4.98 -33.05 -6.99
CA LYS A 326 -4.40 -34.38 -6.70
C LYS A 326 -4.73 -34.84 -5.27
N GLU A 327 -4.75 -33.92 -4.30
CA GLU A 327 -5.12 -34.21 -2.91
C GLU A 327 -6.61 -34.54 -2.75
N LYS A 328 -7.50 -33.89 -3.52
CA LYS A 328 -8.95 -34.10 -3.43
C LYS A 328 -9.43 -35.38 -4.12
N ASP A 329 -8.87 -35.72 -5.29
CA ASP A 329 -9.44 -36.78 -6.13
C ASP A 329 -8.83 -38.18 -5.88
N GLY A 330 -7.72 -38.28 -5.14
CA GLY A 330 -7.09 -39.56 -4.74
C GLY A 330 -6.65 -40.49 -5.89
N LYS A 331 -6.97 -40.16 -7.14
CA LYS A 331 -6.73 -40.95 -8.37
C LYS A 331 -6.10 -40.05 -9.43
N SER A 332 -4.86 -40.36 -9.78
CA SER A 332 -4.19 -39.75 -10.92
C SER A 332 -4.65 -40.40 -12.23
N GLN A 333 -5.43 -39.69 -13.04
CA GLN A 333 -5.52 -39.95 -14.48
C GLN A 333 -4.57 -39.01 -15.24
N TRP A 334 -3.30 -38.97 -14.85
CA TRP A 334 -2.21 -38.45 -15.69
C TRP A 334 -0.87 -38.92 -15.11
N GLY A 335 -0.09 -39.66 -15.90
CA GLY A 335 1.26 -40.06 -15.54
C GLY A 335 2.11 -38.83 -15.21
N SER A 336 2.60 -38.74 -13.97
CA SER A 336 3.48 -37.65 -13.56
C SER A 336 4.85 -38.19 -13.24
N THR A 337 5.77 -38.03 -14.19
CA THR A 337 7.21 -38.26 -14.05
C THR A 337 7.86 -37.35 -12.99
N VAL A 338 7.14 -36.34 -12.47
CA VAL A 338 7.62 -35.39 -11.47
C VAL A 338 6.97 -35.68 -10.11
N SER A 339 7.78 -35.94 -9.08
CA SER A 339 7.33 -36.16 -7.69
C SER A 339 6.73 -34.90 -7.07
N LEU A 340 6.03 -35.05 -5.94
CA LEU A 340 5.50 -33.90 -5.17
C LEU A 340 6.63 -32.99 -4.68
N GLU A 341 7.70 -33.57 -4.12
CA GLU A 341 8.89 -32.86 -3.65
C GLU A 341 9.53 -31.99 -4.75
N LYS A 342 9.60 -32.50 -5.99
CA LYS A 342 10.12 -31.71 -7.12
C LYS A 342 9.23 -30.53 -7.48
N ARG A 343 7.91 -30.62 -7.27
CA ARG A 343 6.98 -29.52 -7.55
C ARG A 343 7.02 -28.44 -6.47
N GLU A 344 7.16 -28.82 -5.20
CA GLU A 344 7.42 -27.87 -4.12
C GLU A 344 8.73 -27.11 -4.35
N LEU A 345 9.78 -27.80 -4.83
CA LEU A 345 11.03 -27.16 -5.20
C LEU A 345 10.86 -26.12 -6.32
N PHE A 346 10.07 -26.41 -7.34
CA PHE A 346 9.81 -25.45 -8.43
C PHE A 346 9.05 -24.22 -7.94
N GLU A 347 8.14 -24.40 -6.99
CA GLU A 347 7.44 -23.29 -6.34
C GLU A 347 8.41 -22.39 -5.58
N VAL A 348 9.29 -22.95 -4.76
CA VAL A 348 10.31 -22.18 -4.01
C VAL A 348 11.24 -21.42 -4.97
N ARG A 349 11.64 -22.05 -6.09
CA ARG A 349 12.47 -21.38 -7.11
C ARG A 349 11.72 -20.23 -7.77
N ALA A 350 10.45 -20.42 -8.13
CA ALA A 350 9.61 -19.37 -8.70
C ALA A 350 9.43 -18.19 -7.73
N GLU A 351 9.16 -18.45 -6.46
CA GLU A 351 9.07 -17.42 -5.41
C GLU A 351 10.38 -16.65 -5.27
N THR A 352 11.52 -17.35 -5.30
CA THR A 352 12.85 -16.72 -5.21
C THR A 352 13.08 -15.77 -6.39
N ILE A 353 12.72 -16.17 -7.61
CA ILE A 353 12.85 -15.30 -8.79
C ILE A 353 11.95 -14.06 -8.63
N LEU A 354 10.70 -14.21 -8.19
CA LEU A 354 9.80 -13.06 -7.98
C LEU A 354 10.36 -12.07 -6.94
N VAL A 355 10.96 -12.58 -5.87
CA VAL A 355 11.63 -11.73 -4.86
C VAL A 355 12.80 -10.97 -5.48
N MET A 356 13.63 -11.62 -6.31
CA MET A 356 14.75 -10.97 -6.98
C MET A 356 14.30 -9.91 -7.98
N LEU A 357 13.26 -10.20 -8.78
CA LEU A 357 12.68 -9.21 -9.71
C LEU A 357 12.21 -7.96 -8.95
N LYS A 358 11.56 -8.13 -7.79
CA LYS A 358 11.13 -7.01 -6.95
C LYS A 358 12.29 -6.21 -6.35
N GLN A 359 13.42 -6.85 -6.05
CA GLN A 359 14.61 -6.18 -5.53
C GLN A 359 15.37 -5.40 -6.61
N GLN A 360 15.51 -6.00 -7.79
CA GLN A 360 16.22 -5.38 -8.93
C GLN A 360 15.39 -4.29 -9.60
N PHE A 361 14.07 -4.45 -9.62
CA PHE A 361 13.14 -3.54 -10.28
C PHE A 361 12.01 -3.16 -9.30
N PRO A 362 12.26 -2.23 -8.37
CA PRO A 362 11.26 -1.85 -7.36
C PRO A 362 10.03 -1.13 -7.95
N GLY A 363 10.13 -0.62 -9.18
CA GLY A 363 9.07 0.10 -9.90
C GLY A 363 8.29 -0.73 -10.93
N ILE A 364 8.42 -2.07 -10.95
CA ILE A 364 7.67 -2.88 -11.93
C ILE A 364 6.16 -2.63 -11.78
N PRO A 365 5.40 -2.50 -12.88
CA PRO A 365 3.96 -2.35 -12.82
C PRO A 365 3.28 -3.55 -12.18
N GLN A 366 2.01 -3.37 -11.82
CA GLN A 366 1.20 -4.48 -11.34
C GLN A 366 1.09 -5.57 -12.42
N SER A 367 1.22 -6.83 -12.00
CA SER A 367 1.05 -7.98 -12.88
C SER A 367 -0.41 -8.20 -13.25
N SER A 368 -0.65 -8.99 -14.29
CA SER A 368 -2.00 -9.39 -14.70
C SER A 368 -2.74 -10.13 -13.60
N LEU A 369 -2.02 -10.90 -12.76
CA LEU A 369 -2.62 -11.55 -11.59
C LEU A 369 -3.01 -10.54 -10.52
N GLU A 370 -2.12 -9.61 -10.17
CA GLU A 370 -2.38 -8.55 -9.18
C GLU A 370 -3.56 -7.67 -9.60
N VAL A 371 -3.59 -7.21 -10.86
CA VAL A 371 -4.70 -6.44 -11.44
C VAL A 371 -6.00 -7.23 -11.38
N SER A 372 -5.97 -8.52 -11.73
CA SER A 372 -7.16 -9.36 -11.64
C SER A 372 -7.65 -9.54 -10.21
N LYS A 373 -6.74 -9.76 -9.25
CA LYS A 373 -7.07 -9.85 -7.82
C LYS A 373 -7.75 -8.59 -7.31
N ILE A 374 -7.23 -7.40 -7.66
CA ILE A 374 -7.81 -6.11 -7.27
C ILE A 374 -9.20 -5.95 -7.89
N LYS A 375 -9.32 -6.12 -9.21
CA LYS A 375 -10.57 -5.91 -9.96
C LYS A 375 -11.71 -6.83 -9.50
N ASN A 376 -11.40 -8.06 -9.15
CA ASN A 376 -12.41 -9.06 -8.77
C ASN A 376 -12.54 -9.21 -7.24
N ASN A 377 -11.88 -8.37 -6.45
CA ASN A 377 -11.94 -8.47 -5.00
C ASN A 377 -13.35 -8.15 -4.49
N LYS A 378 -13.85 -9.02 -3.61
CA LYS A 378 -15.12 -8.86 -2.89
C LYS A 378 -14.96 -8.91 -1.38
N VAL A 379 -13.73 -9.10 -0.90
CA VAL A 379 -13.46 -9.17 0.54
C VAL A 379 -13.83 -7.83 1.16
N THR A 380 -14.90 -7.88 1.95
CA THR A 380 -15.34 -6.83 2.87
C THR A 380 -14.71 -7.07 4.23
#